data_AF-W4HQ82-F1
#
_entry.id   AF-W4HQ82-F1
#
_cell.length_a   1.000
_cell.length_b   1.000
_cell.length_c   1.000
_cell.angle_alpha   90.00
_cell.angle_beta   90.00
_cell.angle_gamma   90.00
#
_symmetry.space_group_name_H-M   'P 1'
#
loop_
_entity.id
_entity.type
_entity.pdbx_description
1 polymer ?
#
loop_
_entity_poly.entity_id
_entity_poly.type
_entity_poly.pdbx_seq_one_letter_code
_entity_poly.pdbx_strand_id
1 'polypeptide(L)'
;MTRRRLPRLSLALTFWNGLFLAIVAVAVFVGSHRHVDDLGNRIQEDHALETARAVALTFSKAIDREWESLRAVAAKIDPTDYVSARSFADAVLDASSSVAWAGIAGRDGVVIAGAGGMREGDDVSGRRWFREGLRGPNAGTVYRPDDAEAEGFVNLSTPVLDAAGEPLGVVVYRISTDWVERYVADAADTLGIDAFVVDAQNSVVSRHLPNHASPLTDREIMTKRLRMERGLVVDGISGDGFVSALVPNFSGPNNPSLGWDLIVRVPERSPALIDATQPGWGVVLGLAIVGGMLGIVYLVNFLLTRCIAGLARGVDDLAHGIVSYPSDRVSSQEAEQLSHALTLLQTETLNRNRELARARRKEEEAQAAQMPPPKQRFLRSA
;
A
#
# COMPACT_ATOMS: atom_id res chain seq x y z
N MET A 1 -32.91 57.67 -9.03
CA MET A 1 -32.73 56.77 -7.87
C MET A 1 -32.32 55.39 -8.37
N THR A 2 -31.03 55.07 -8.26
CA THR A 2 -30.43 53.80 -8.68
C THR A 2 -30.78 52.69 -7.69
N ARG A 3 -31.66 51.75 -8.08
CA ARG A 3 -31.96 50.54 -7.29
C ARG A 3 -30.67 49.72 -7.12
N ARG A 4 -30.11 49.71 -5.91
CA ARG A 4 -29.04 48.78 -5.52
C ARG A 4 -29.59 47.35 -5.64
N ARG A 5 -29.11 46.58 -6.62
CA ARG A 5 -29.40 45.14 -6.73
C ARG A 5 -28.64 44.44 -5.60
N LEU A 6 -29.33 44.14 -4.50
CA LEU A 6 -28.77 43.31 -3.44
C LEU A 6 -28.56 41.88 -3.98
N PRO A 7 -27.42 41.23 -3.68
CA PRO A 7 -27.16 39.87 -4.13
C PRO A 7 -28.21 38.90 -3.58
N ARG A 8 -28.72 38.01 -4.43
CA ARG A 8 -29.71 37.00 -4.03
C ARG A 8 -29.04 36.03 -3.06
N LEU A 9 -29.55 35.96 -1.83
CA LEU A 9 -29.04 35.10 -0.76
C LEU A 9 -29.00 33.61 -1.17
N SER A 10 -29.90 33.20 -2.07
CA SER A 10 -29.91 31.86 -2.69
C SER A 10 -28.69 31.57 -3.56
N LEU A 11 -28.08 32.59 -4.18
CA LEU A 11 -26.88 32.44 -5.01
C LEU A 11 -25.63 32.27 -4.13
N ALA A 12 -25.58 32.97 -2.99
CA ALA A 12 -24.52 32.80 -2.01
C ALA A 12 -24.59 31.42 -1.33
N LEU A 13 -25.80 30.97 -0.95
CA LEU A 13 -25.97 29.67 -0.29
C LEU A 13 -25.65 28.49 -1.21
N THR A 14 -26.01 28.57 -2.50
CA THR A 14 -25.65 27.54 -3.49
C THR A 14 -24.15 27.51 -3.77
N PHE A 15 -23.51 28.67 -3.85
CA PHE A 15 -22.07 28.77 -4.01
C PHE A 15 -21.32 28.11 -2.83
N TRP A 16 -21.70 28.42 -1.59
CA TRP A 16 -21.06 27.84 -0.39
C TRP A 16 -21.30 26.33 -0.26
N ASN A 17 -22.51 25.84 -0.56
CA ASN A 17 -22.78 24.40 -0.56
C ASN A 17 -22.00 23.67 -1.67
N GLY A 18 -21.89 24.25 -2.86
CA GLY A 18 -21.09 23.70 -3.95
C GLY A 18 -19.60 23.65 -3.60
N LEU A 19 -19.08 24.69 -2.94
CA LEU A 19 -17.69 24.75 -2.49
C LEU A 19 -17.39 23.67 -1.44
N PHE A 20 -18.28 23.47 -0.46
CA PHE A 20 -18.13 22.43 0.55
C PHE A 20 -18.11 21.02 -0.07
N LEU A 21 -19.01 20.75 -1.02
CA LEU A 21 -19.04 19.50 -1.77
C LEU A 21 -17.77 19.26 -2.60
N ALA A 22 -17.22 20.30 -3.23
CA ALA A 22 -15.98 20.20 -3.98
C ALA A 22 -14.79 19.85 -3.06
N ILE A 23 -14.73 20.43 -1.86
CA ILE A 23 -13.70 20.11 -0.87
C ILE A 23 -13.81 18.65 -0.41
N VAL A 24 -15.02 18.16 -0.14
CA VAL A 24 -15.24 16.75 0.24
C VAL A 24 -14.86 15.81 -0.90
N ALA A 25 -15.21 16.14 -2.15
CA ALA A 25 -14.84 15.35 -3.32
C ALA A 25 -13.31 15.27 -3.51
N VAL A 26 -12.60 16.39 -3.35
CA VAL A 26 -11.13 16.42 -3.40
C VAL A 26 -10.53 15.62 -2.24
N ALA A 27 -11.09 15.72 -1.02
CA ALA A 27 -10.60 14.96 0.13
C ALA A 27 -10.78 13.44 -0.07
N VAL A 28 -11.93 13.01 -0.60
CA VAL A 28 -12.17 11.59 -0.95
C VAL A 28 -11.27 11.14 -2.09
N PHE A 29 -11.07 11.96 -3.12
CA PHE A 29 -10.18 11.66 -4.25
C PHE A 29 -8.73 11.47 -3.79
N VAL A 30 -8.21 12.42 -2.99
CA VAL A 30 -6.85 12.36 -2.44
C VAL A 30 -6.70 11.21 -1.45
N GLY A 31 -7.71 10.96 -0.60
CA GLY A 31 -7.72 9.85 0.35
C GLY A 31 -7.74 8.49 -0.35
N SER A 32 -8.53 8.35 -1.43
CA SER A 32 -8.59 7.15 -2.24
C SER A 32 -7.27 6.87 -2.94
N HIS A 33 -6.60 7.88 -3.51
CA HIS A 33 -5.31 7.70 -4.16
C HIS A 33 -4.21 7.27 -3.17
N ARG A 34 -4.12 7.94 -2.01
CA ARG A 34 -3.13 7.55 -0.98
C ARG A 34 -3.34 6.14 -0.44
N HIS A 35 -4.58 5.67 -0.34
CA HIS A 35 -4.88 4.32 0.13
C HIS A 35 -4.49 3.24 -0.89
N VAL A 36 -4.59 3.56 -2.19
CA VAL A 36 -4.19 2.65 -3.27
C VAL A 36 -2.66 2.50 -3.35
N ASP A 37 -1.92 3.59 -3.16
CA ASP A 37 -0.44 3.56 -3.17
C ASP A 37 0.12 2.73 -2.00
N ASP A 38 -0.42 2.92 -0.79
CA ASP A 38 -0.02 2.19 0.42
C ASP A 38 -0.33 0.68 0.32
N LEU A 39 -1.46 0.32 -0.31
CA LEU A 39 -1.84 -1.07 -0.54
C LEU A 39 -0.94 -1.72 -1.61
N GLY A 40 -0.63 -0.98 -2.68
CA GLY A 40 0.29 -1.42 -3.74
C GLY A 40 1.68 -1.73 -3.19
N ASN A 41 2.23 -0.83 -2.38
CA ASN A 41 3.54 -1.02 -1.75
C ASN A 41 3.56 -2.27 -0.85
N ARG A 42 2.54 -2.50 -0.04
CA ARG A 42 2.46 -3.71 0.83
C ARG A 42 2.39 -5.00 0.03
N ILE A 43 1.57 -5.02 -1.03
CA ILE A 43 1.44 -6.20 -1.90
C ILE A 43 2.78 -6.51 -2.58
N GLN A 44 3.50 -5.49 -3.04
CA GLN A 44 4.81 -5.67 -3.64
C GLN A 44 5.88 -6.10 -2.61
N GLU A 45 5.86 -5.54 -1.38
CA GLU A 45 6.73 -5.98 -0.28
C GLU A 45 6.51 -7.46 0.07
N ASP A 46 5.25 -7.88 0.16
CA ASP A 46 4.88 -9.27 0.43
C ASP A 46 5.31 -10.19 -0.72
N HIS A 47 5.10 -9.79 -1.97
CA HIS A 47 5.57 -10.55 -3.14
C HIS A 47 7.10 -10.68 -3.18
N ALA A 48 7.84 -9.61 -2.88
CA ALA A 48 9.30 -9.67 -2.83
C ALA A 48 9.77 -10.62 -1.71
N LEU A 49 9.13 -10.56 -0.54
CA LEU A 49 9.40 -11.47 0.57
C LEU A 49 9.12 -12.93 0.23
N GLU A 50 7.96 -13.22 -0.38
CA GLU A 50 7.60 -14.58 -0.82
C GLU A 50 8.61 -15.12 -1.84
N THR A 51 9.02 -14.27 -2.78
CA THR A 51 10.03 -14.62 -3.79
C THR A 51 11.38 -14.92 -3.14
N ALA A 52 11.84 -14.06 -2.22
CA ALA A 52 13.09 -14.28 -1.49
C ALA A 52 13.02 -15.56 -0.64
N ARG A 53 11.88 -15.85 0.01
CA ARG A 53 11.65 -17.09 0.77
C ARG A 53 11.66 -18.33 -0.13
N ALA A 54 11.11 -18.25 -1.34
CA ALA A 54 11.13 -19.35 -2.29
C ALA A 54 12.56 -19.71 -2.72
N VAL A 55 13.39 -18.71 -3.02
CA VAL A 55 14.82 -18.90 -3.32
C VAL A 55 15.55 -19.47 -2.11
N ALA A 56 15.35 -18.88 -0.93
CA ALA A 56 15.96 -19.36 0.32
C ALA A 56 15.58 -20.81 0.65
N LEU A 57 14.31 -21.19 0.48
CA LEU A 57 13.85 -22.56 0.72
C LEU A 57 14.51 -23.56 -0.23
N THR A 58 14.66 -23.18 -1.50
CA THR A 58 15.26 -24.02 -2.54
C THR A 58 16.74 -24.26 -2.22
N PHE A 59 17.48 -23.20 -1.89
CA PHE A 59 18.86 -23.31 -1.43
C PHE A 59 19.01 -24.08 -0.12
N SER A 60 18.16 -23.80 0.88
CA SER A 60 18.18 -24.50 2.17
C SER A 60 18.00 -26.01 1.98
N LYS A 61 17.10 -26.45 1.10
CA LYS A 61 16.97 -27.88 0.76
C LYS A 61 18.22 -28.46 0.11
N ALA A 62 18.88 -27.71 -0.78
CA ALA A 62 20.11 -28.16 -1.41
C ALA A 62 21.24 -28.33 -0.38
N ILE A 63 21.40 -27.37 0.53
CA ILE A 63 22.39 -27.44 1.61
C ILE A 63 22.04 -28.51 2.66
N ASP A 64 20.76 -28.68 2.99
CA ASP A 64 20.31 -29.72 3.91
C ASP A 64 20.68 -31.12 3.41
N ARG A 65 20.62 -31.34 2.09
CA ARG A 65 21.10 -32.60 1.46
C ARG A 65 22.60 -32.81 1.67
N GLU A 66 23.42 -31.77 1.55
CA GLU A 66 24.87 -31.88 1.80
C GLU A 66 25.14 -32.20 3.28
N TRP A 67 24.41 -31.57 4.20
CA TRP A 67 24.51 -31.85 5.63
C TRP A 67 24.08 -33.27 5.99
N GLU A 68 23.00 -33.76 5.39
CA GLU A 68 22.53 -35.12 5.60
C GLU A 68 23.55 -36.14 5.08
N SER A 69 24.11 -35.91 3.88
CA SER A 69 25.20 -36.73 3.34
C SER A 69 26.42 -36.74 4.26
N LEU A 70 26.87 -35.55 4.70
CA LEU A 70 28.03 -35.41 5.58
C LEU A 70 27.83 -36.15 6.91
N ARG A 71 26.67 -35.99 7.54
CA ARG A 71 26.33 -36.66 8.81
C ARG A 71 26.19 -38.17 8.64
N ALA A 72 25.56 -38.63 7.56
CA ALA A 72 25.40 -40.05 7.27
C ALA A 72 26.76 -40.74 7.12
N VAL A 73 27.74 -40.02 6.58
CA VAL A 73 29.09 -40.57 6.42
C VAL A 73 29.86 -40.55 7.71
N ALA A 74 29.82 -39.44 8.45
CA ALA A 74 30.48 -39.35 9.73
C ALA A 74 29.97 -40.41 10.74
N ALA A 75 28.73 -40.87 10.58
CA ALA A 75 28.16 -41.95 11.39
C ALA A 75 28.61 -43.37 10.97
N LYS A 76 29.16 -43.55 9.76
CA LYS A 76 29.51 -44.87 9.21
C LYS A 76 30.99 -45.06 8.93
N ILE A 77 31.74 -43.98 8.78
CA ILE A 77 33.13 -44.04 8.38
C ILE A 77 34.02 -44.47 9.56
N ASP A 78 34.90 -45.43 9.30
CA ASP A 78 36.02 -45.71 10.18
C ASP A 78 37.25 -44.95 9.65
N PRO A 79 37.76 -43.93 10.37
CA PRO A 79 38.91 -43.16 9.93
C PRO A 79 40.18 -44.00 9.78
N THR A 80 40.26 -45.17 10.41
CA THR A 80 41.44 -46.05 10.32
C THR A 80 41.49 -46.88 9.04
N ASP A 81 40.34 -47.04 8.36
CA ASP A 81 40.26 -47.69 7.06
C ASP A 81 40.45 -46.67 5.94
N TYR A 82 41.71 -46.48 5.54
CA TYR A 82 42.09 -45.58 4.45
C TYR A 82 41.32 -45.86 3.15
N VAL A 83 41.12 -47.13 2.79
CA VAL A 83 40.48 -47.51 1.52
C VAL A 83 39.02 -47.07 1.50
N SER A 84 38.31 -47.32 2.61
CA SER A 84 36.92 -46.88 2.79
C SER A 84 36.82 -45.35 2.84
N ALA A 85 37.66 -44.70 3.66
CA ALA A 85 37.71 -43.25 3.81
C ALA A 85 37.96 -42.55 2.48
N ARG A 86 38.87 -43.10 1.66
CA ARG A 86 39.22 -42.53 0.38
C ARG A 86 38.16 -42.74 -0.70
N SER A 87 37.64 -43.97 -0.80
CA SER A 87 36.53 -44.29 -1.70
C SER A 87 35.33 -43.37 -1.48
N PHE A 88 35.00 -43.11 -0.21
CA PHE A 88 33.97 -42.15 0.14
C PHE A 88 34.31 -40.72 -0.33
N ALA A 89 35.51 -40.22 -0.02
CA ALA A 89 35.87 -38.85 -0.37
C ALA A 89 35.79 -38.61 -1.89
N ASP A 90 36.21 -39.60 -2.69
CA ASP A 90 36.07 -39.56 -4.16
C ASP A 90 34.60 -39.60 -4.59
N ALA A 91 33.80 -40.51 -4.01
CA ALA A 91 32.39 -40.67 -4.35
C ALA A 91 31.53 -39.41 -4.07
N VAL A 92 31.91 -38.58 -3.08
CA VAL A 92 31.19 -37.32 -2.80
C VAL A 92 31.31 -36.34 -3.96
N LEU A 93 32.49 -36.24 -4.58
CA LEU A 93 32.70 -35.33 -5.71
C LEU A 93 31.88 -35.75 -6.93
N ASP A 94 31.72 -37.07 -7.14
CA ASP A 94 30.88 -37.60 -8.21
C ASP A 94 29.38 -37.39 -7.92
N ALA A 95 28.97 -37.46 -6.65
CA ALA A 95 27.57 -37.36 -6.24
C ALA A 95 27.06 -35.92 -6.06
N SER A 96 27.95 -34.94 -5.92
CA SER A 96 27.56 -33.57 -5.60
C SER A 96 28.43 -32.50 -6.25
N SER A 97 27.86 -31.80 -7.23
CA SER A 97 28.49 -30.65 -7.89
C SER A 97 28.73 -29.43 -6.99
N SER A 98 28.18 -29.40 -5.78
CA SER A 98 28.42 -28.32 -4.81
C SER A 98 29.71 -28.51 -4.02
N VAL A 99 30.19 -29.74 -3.90
CA VAL A 99 31.38 -30.09 -3.13
C VAL A 99 32.60 -30.01 -4.03
N ALA A 100 33.49 -29.06 -3.75
CA ALA A 100 34.75 -28.89 -4.46
C ALA A 100 35.86 -29.79 -3.92
N TRP A 101 35.77 -30.19 -2.64
CA TRP A 101 36.69 -31.15 -2.03
C TRP A 101 36.04 -31.80 -0.80
N ALA A 102 36.30 -33.08 -0.58
CA ALA A 102 35.91 -33.81 0.61
C ALA A 102 37.13 -34.49 1.24
N GLY A 103 37.12 -34.66 2.57
CA GLY A 103 38.21 -35.34 3.26
C GLY A 103 37.90 -35.70 4.69
N ILE A 104 38.80 -36.50 5.27
CA ILE A 104 38.75 -36.98 6.64
C ILE A 104 40.08 -36.64 7.30
N ALA A 105 40.02 -35.94 8.42
CA ALA A 105 41.17 -35.69 9.29
C ALA A 105 41.07 -36.54 10.56
N GLY A 106 42.18 -37.12 10.98
CA GLY A 106 42.30 -37.82 12.25
C GLY A 106 42.19 -36.88 13.44
N ARG A 107 42.09 -37.44 14.64
CA ARG A 107 42.02 -36.70 15.90
C ARG A 107 43.24 -35.80 16.15
N ASP A 108 44.39 -36.15 15.59
CA ASP A 108 45.64 -35.37 15.63
C ASP A 108 45.62 -34.16 14.66
N GLY A 109 44.63 -34.08 13.79
CA GLY A 109 44.52 -33.04 12.77
C GLY A 109 45.29 -33.35 11.49
N VAL A 110 45.79 -34.57 11.31
CA VAL A 110 46.40 -34.98 10.03
C VAL A 110 45.30 -35.49 9.10
N VAL A 111 45.29 -35.03 7.85
CA VAL A 111 44.36 -35.54 6.84
C VAL A 111 44.73 -36.97 6.47
N ILE A 112 43.82 -37.91 6.74
CA ILE A 112 44.01 -39.34 6.49
C ILE A 112 43.67 -39.67 5.04
N ALA A 113 42.54 -39.16 4.55
CA ALA A 113 42.07 -39.38 3.19
C ALA A 113 41.44 -38.09 2.67
N GLY A 114 41.76 -37.74 1.43
CA GLY A 114 41.19 -36.60 0.74
C GLY A 114 40.86 -36.98 -0.68
N ALA A 115 39.78 -36.42 -1.22
CA ALA A 115 39.36 -36.71 -2.58
C ALA A 115 40.51 -36.44 -3.58
N GLY A 116 40.72 -37.33 -4.54
CA GLY A 116 41.82 -37.28 -5.51
C GLY A 116 43.23 -37.46 -4.90
N GLY A 117 43.38 -37.65 -3.59
CA GLY A 117 44.66 -37.78 -2.88
C GLY A 117 45.17 -36.43 -2.42
N MET A 118 44.35 -35.41 -2.65
CA MET A 118 44.70 -34.06 -2.30
C MET A 118 44.73 -33.94 -0.79
N ARG A 119 45.84 -33.36 -0.32
CA ARG A 119 46.05 -32.94 1.08
C ARG A 119 46.23 -34.08 2.08
N GLU A 120 46.37 -35.31 1.63
CA GLU A 120 46.70 -36.44 2.52
C GLU A 120 48.05 -36.18 3.20
N GLY A 121 48.10 -36.32 4.53
CA GLY A 121 49.26 -35.98 5.35
C GLY A 121 49.36 -34.51 5.77
N ASP A 122 48.52 -33.61 5.26
CA ASP A 122 48.51 -32.21 5.70
C ASP A 122 48.07 -32.08 7.17
N ASP A 123 48.76 -31.24 7.93
CA ASP A 123 48.30 -30.81 9.26
C ASP A 123 47.25 -29.69 9.15
N VAL A 124 46.05 -29.98 9.63
CA VAL A 124 44.90 -29.07 9.69
C VAL A 124 44.44 -28.78 11.12
N SER A 125 45.20 -29.18 12.14
CA SER A 125 44.92 -28.93 13.57
C SER A 125 44.70 -27.43 13.88
N GLY A 126 45.42 -26.56 13.18
CA GLY A 126 45.31 -25.11 13.26
C GLY A 126 44.09 -24.51 12.52
N ARG A 127 43.33 -25.29 11.76
CA ARG A 127 42.19 -24.79 10.97
C ARG A 127 40.92 -24.73 11.81
N ARG A 128 40.14 -23.65 11.65
CA ARG A 128 38.89 -23.43 12.39
C ARG A 128 37.89 -24.57 12.17
N TRP A 129 37.69 -25.00 10.92
CA TRP A 129 36.74 -26.06 10.58
C TRP A 129 37.09 -27.38 11.28
N PHE A 130 38.38 -27.69 11.48
CA PHE A 130 38.79 -28.90 12.20
C PHE A 130 38.48 -28.77 13.70
N ARG A 131 38.93 -27.67 14.33
CA ARG A 131 38.71 -27.46 15.77
C ARG A 131 37.23 -27.39 16.15
N GLU A 132 36.43 -26.68 15.37
CA GLU A 132 34.97 -26.61 15.62
C GLU A 132 34.29 -27.92 15.23
N GLY A 133 34.71 -28.54 14.12
CA GLY A 133 34.22 -29.84 13.67
C GLY A 133 34.43 -30.96 14.67
N LEU A 134 35.53 -30.96 15.45
CA LEU A 134 35.74 -31.93 16.53
C LEU A 134 34.72 -31.79 17.67
N ARG A 135 34.15 -30.59 17.88
CA ARG A 135 33.18 -30.32 18.95
C ARG A 135 31.74 -30.60 18.53
N GLY A 136 31.48 -30.66 17.23
CA GLY A 136 30.15 -30.88 16.67
C GLY A 136 30.03 -30.39 15.23
N PRO A 137 28.83 -30.55 14.63
CA PRO A 137 28.54 -29.98 13.31
C PRO A 137 28.81 -28.48 13.28
N ASN A 138 29.59 -28.01 12.31
CA ASN A 138 29.97 -26.61 12.18
C ASN A 138 30.05 -26.19 10.71
N ALA A 139 29.56 -24.98 10.43
CA ALA A 139 29.74 -24.31 9.14
C ALA A 139 30.78 -23.19 9.28
N GLY A 140 31.75 -23.17 8.37
CA GLY A 140 32.79 -22.15 8.30
C GLY A 140 32.26 -20.81 7.79
N THR A 141 33.07 -19.76 7.93
CA THR A 141 32.91 -18.53 7.14
C THR A 141 33.54 -18.74 5.76
N VAL A 142 33.20 -17.89 4.79
CA VAL A 142 33.85 -17.90 3.48
C VAL A 142 35.34 -17.64 3.65
N TYR A 143 36.15 -18.50 3.06
CA TYR A 143 37.59 -18.33 2.91
C TYR A 143 37.88 -18.10 1.43
N ARG A 144 38.47 -16.95 1.11
CA ARG A 144 39.02 -16.65 -0.21
C ARG A 144 40.54 -16.56 -0.08
N PRO A 145 41.32 -17.27 -0.92
CA PRO A 145 42.76 -17.08 -0.97
C PRO A 145 43.10 -15.61 -1.25
N ASP A 146 44.32 -15.16 -0.91
CA ASP A 146 44.73 -13.75 -1.04
C ASP A 146 44.81 -13.26 -2.50
N ASP A 147 44.65 -14.17 -3.47
CA ASP A 147 44.48 -13.85 -4.88
C ASP A 147 43.02 -13.46 -5.16
N ALA A 148 42.82 -12.25 -5.68
CA ALA A 148 41.50 -11.67 -5.89
C ALA A 148 40.62 -12.46 -6.88
N GLU A 149 41.24 -13.26 -7.75
CA GLU A 149 40.55 -14.14 -8.72
C GLU A 149 40.34 -15.57 -8.21
N ALA A 150 40.86 -15.92 -7.03
CA ALA A 150 40.73 -17.28 -6.52
C ALA A 150 39.32 -17.59 -6.01
N GLU A 151 38.86 -18.79 -6.36
CA GLU A 151 37.58 -19.36 -5.91
C GLU A 151 37.49 -19.33 -4.37
N GLY A 152 36.33 -18.88 -3.89
CA GLY A 152 36.01 -18.87 -2.47
C GLY A 152 35.46 -20.22 -2.02
N PHE A 153 35.62 -20.54 -0.74
CA PHE A 153 35.12 -21.80 -0.20
C PHE A 153 34.54 -21.67 1.19
N VAL A 154 33.53 -22.48 1.49
CA VAL A 154 33.01 -22.68 2.84
C VAL A 154 33.14 -24.14 3.24
N ASN A 155 33.51 -24.38 4.50
CA ASN A 155 33.70 -25.74 5.00
C ASN A 155 32.52 -26.15 5.88
N LEU A 156 31.89 -27.29 5.57
CA LEU A 156 30.97 -27.99 6.46
C LEU A 156 31.77 -29.11 7.13
N SER A 157 31.75 -29.16 8.45
CA SER A 157 32.55 -30.13 9.22
C SER A 157 31.71 -30.78 10.30
N THR A 158 31.93 -32.07 10.54
CA THR A 158 31.25 -32.82 11.60
C THR A 158 32.21 -33.85 12.21
N PRO A 159 32.11 -34.16 13.51
CA PRO A 159 33.01 -35.14 14.11
C PRO A 159 32.60 -36.55 13.70
N VAL A 160 33.58 -37.43 13.55
CA VAL A 160 33.39 -38.87 13.54
C VAL A 160 33.48 -39.34 14.98
N LEU A 161 32.44 -40.00 15.49
CA LEU A 161 32.36 -40.43 16.89
C LEU A 161 32.58 -41.95 16.98
N ASP A 162 33.27 -42.39 18.02
CA ASP A 162 33.34 -43.81 18.37
C ASP A 162 32.07 -44.29 19.09
N ALA A 163 32.04 -45.57 19.45
CA ALA A 163 30.93 -46.16 20.20
C ALA A 163 30.73 -45.56 21.61
N ALA A 164 31.75 -44.90 22.17
CA ALA A 164 31.67 -44.20 23.45
C ALA A 164 31.23 -42.73 23.30
N GLY A 165 31.11 -42.22 22.06
CA GLY A 165 30.77 -40.83 21.76
C GLY A 165 31.98 -39.89 21.72
N GLU A 166 33.20 -40.42 21.74
CA GLU A 166 34.43 -39.63 21.66
C GLU A 166 34.83 -39.37 20.20
N PRO A 167 35.32 -38.17 19.86
CA PRO A 167 35.70 -37.84 18.49
C PRO A 167 37.00 -38.53 18.06
N LEU A 168 36.90 -39.37 17.02
CA LEU A 168 38.02 -40.04 16.35
C LEU A 168 38.66 -39.19 15.25
N GLY A 169 37.94 -38.19 14.76
CA GLY A 169 38.36 -37.34 13.66
C GLY A 169 37.24 -36.43 13.19
N VAL A 170 37.41 -35.81 12.02
CA VAL A 170 36.46 -34.88 11.41
C VAL A 170 36.30 -35.21 9.93
N VAL A 171 35.05 -35.34 9.47
CA VAL A 171 34.72 -35.32 8.04
C VAL A 171 34.43 -33.89 7.64
N VAL A 172 34.92 -33.48 6.48
CA VAL A 172 34.73 -32.14 5.94
C VAL A 172 34.31 -32.17 4.48
N TYR A 173 33.30 -31.35 4.16
CA TYR A 173 32.96 -30.95 2.80
C TYR A 173 33.34 -29.49 2.60
N ARG A 174 34.08 -29.21 1.53
CA ARG A 174 34.42 -27.87 1.09
C ARG A 174 33.52 -27.50 -0.07
N ILE A 175 32.56 -26.62 0.19
CA ILE A 175 31.60 -26.12 -0.79
C ILE A 175 32.20 -24.91 -1.50
N SER A 176 32.07 -24.87 -2.82
CA SER A 176 32.50 -23.77 -3.69
C SER A 176 31.55 -22.58 -3.59
N THR A 177 32.08 -21.35 -3.52
CA THR A 177 31.26 -20.14 -3.67
C THR A 177 30.72 -19.98 -5.09
N ASP A 178 31.42 -20.47 -6.10
CA ASP A 178 31.02 -20.36 -7.50
C ASP A 178 29.80 -21.25 -7.79
N TRP A 179 29.69 -22.39 -7.09
CA TRP A 179 28.46 -23.17 -7.10
C TRP A 179 27.29 -22.38 -6.47
N VAL A 180 27.51 -21.71 -5.33
CA VAL A 180 26.47 -20.88 -4.70
C VAL A 180 26.05 -19.76 -5.63
N GLU A 181 27.01 -19.12 -6.29
CA GLU A 181 26.77 -18.05 -7.26
C GLU A 181 25.92 -18.53 -8.42
N ARG A 182 26.30 -19.64 -9.08
CA ARG A 182 25.52 -20.23 -10.17
C ARG A 182 24.13 -20.66 -9.72
N TYR A 183 24.02 -21.29 -8.56
CA TYR A 183 22.73 -21.75 -8.03
C TYR A 183 21.75 -20.59 -7.79
N VAL A 184 22.25 -19.50 -7.21
CA VAL A 184 21.45 -18.30 -6.95
C VAL A 184 21.16 -17.56 -8.26
N ALA A 185 22.11 -17.50 -9.19
CA ALA A 185 21.91 -16.92 -10.52
C ALA A 185 20.82 -17.66 -11.31
N ASP A 186 20.85 -19.00 -11.36
CA ASP A 186 19.85 -19.81 -12.04
C ASP A 186 18.44 -19.57 -11.45
N ALA A 187 18.34 -19.49 -10.12
CA ALA A 187 17.08 -19.18 -9.44
C ALA A 187 16.61 -17.75 -9.75
N ALA A 188 17.54 -16.79 -9.80
CA ALA A 188 17.25 -15.40 -10.08
C ALA A 188 16.81 -15.18 -11.53
N ASP A 189 17.46 -15.83 -12.50
CA ASP A 189 17.06 -15.82 -13.91
C ASP A 189 15.69 -16.44 -14.12
N THR A 190 15.42 -17.57 -13.45
CA THR A 190 14.11 -18.24 -13.52
C THR A 190 12.98 -17.35 -13.01
N LEU A 191 13.24 -16.54 -11.99
CA LEU A 191 12.26 -15.67 -11.36
C LEU A 191 12.25 -14.24 -11.93
N GLY A 192 13.21 -13.89 -12.79
CA GLY A 192 13.36 -12.54 -13.34
C GLY A 192 13.68 -11.49 -12.27
N ILE A 193 14.52 -11.85 -11.30
CA ILE A 193 14.89 -11.02 -10.15
C ILE A 193 16.40 -10.77 -10.12
N ASP A 194 16.82 -9.80 -9.33
CA ASP A 194 18.22 -9.69 -8.94
C ASP A 194 18.45 -10.31 -7.56
N ALA A 195 19.65 -10.83 -7.33
CA ALA A 195 19.99 -11.49 -6.07
C ALA A 195 21.41 -11.14 -5.60
N PHE A 196 21.54 -10.96 -4.28
CA PHE A 196 22.81 -10.82 -3.58
C PHE A 196 22.85 -11.80 -2.41
N VAL A 197 23.99 -12.47 -2.26
CA VAL A 197 24.32 -13.22 -1.06
C VAL A 197 25.40 -12.46 -0.32
N VAL A 198 25.14 -12.12 0.94
CA VAL A 198 26.07 -11.35 1.76
C VAL A 198 26.40 -12.12 3.02
N ASP A 199 27.67 -12.19 3.39
CA ASP A 199 28.10 -12.89 4.59
C ASP A 199 27.89 -12.08 5.88
N ALA A 200 28.22 -12.70 7.01
CA ALA A 200 28.14 -12.11 8.33
C ALA A 200 29.12 -10.93 8.51
N GLN A 201 30.18 -10.87 7.70
CA GLN A 201 31.19 -9.80 7.67
C GLN A 201 30.80 -8.63 6.74
N ASN A 202 29.62 -8.70 6.10
CA ASN A 202 29.13 -7.75 5.08
C ASN A 202 29.93 -7.78 3.76
N SER A 203 30.65 -8.88 3.49
CA SER A 203 31.23 -9.13 2.18
C SER A 203 30.20 -9.76 1.26
N VAL A 204 30.20 -9.35 -0.02
CA VAL A 204 29.34 -9.95 -1.04
C VAL A 204 29.96 -11.28 -1.46
N VAL A 205 29.24 -12.37 -1.22
CA VAL A 205 29.64 -13.73 -1.59
C VAL A 205 29.25 -14.02 -3.04
N SER A 206 28.03 -13.63 -3.43
CA SER A 206 27.50 -13.77 -4.78
C SER A 206 26.66 -12.54 -5.13
N ARG A 207 26.70 -12.16 -6.41
CA ARG A 207 25.91 -11.06 -6.98
C ARG A 207 25.47 -11.46 -8.39
N HIS A 208 24.16 -11.51 -8.60
CA HIS A 208 23.58 -11.67 -9.92
C HIS A 208 22.55 -10.57 -10.17
N LEU A 209 22.82 -9.69 -11.12
CA LEU A 209 22.07 -8.44 -11.37
C LEU A 209 21.63 -8.32 -12.83
N PRO A 210 20.76 -9.20 -13.34
CA PRO A 210 20.29 -9.14 -14.73
C PRO A 210 19.43 -7.90 -15.03
N ASN A 211 18.74 -7.33 -14.02
CA ASN A 211 17.82 -6.20 -14.21
C ASN A 211 18.43 -4.87 -13.74
N HIS A 212 18.97 -4.82 -12.51
CA HIS A 212 19.50 -3.57 -11.93
C HIS A 212 20.97 -3.72 -11.51
N ALA A 213 21.89 -3.19 -12.32
CA ALA A 213 23.33 -3.23 -12.07
C ALA A 213 23.83 -2.35 -10.88
N SER A 214 22.93 -1.77 -10.09
CA SER A 214 23.28 -0.86 -8.98
C SER A 214 23.80 -1.64 -7.76
N PRO A 215 24.80 -1.11 -7.02
CA PRO A 215 25.26 -1.73 -5.77
C PRO A 215 24.16 -1.72 -4.69
N LEU A 216 24.41 -2.41 -3.57
CA LEU A 216 23.52 -2.36 -2.40
C LEU A 216 23.38 -0.92 -1.89
N THR A 217 22.14 -0.51 -1.66
CA THR A 217 21.74 0.81 -1.16
C THR A 217 21.91 0.86 0.36
N ASP A 218 22.16 2.04 0.93
CA ASP A 218 22.28 2.23 2.38
C ASP A 218 21.08 1.68 3.16
N ARG A 219 19.87 1.75 2.59
CA ARG A 219 18.65 1.22 3.21
C ARG A 219 18.65 -0.31 3.27
N GLU A 220 19.14 -0.99 2.23
CA GLU A 220 19.28 -2.46 2.18
C GLU A 220 20.36 -2.93 3.17
N ILE A 221 21.46 -2.17 3.30
CA ILE A 221 22.51 -2.44 4.29
C ILE A 221 21.96 -2.24 5.71
N MET A 222 21.13 -1.22 5.94
CA MET A 222 20.51 -0.95 7.23
C MET A 222 19.51 -2.06 7.63
N THR A 223 18.65 -2.52 6.71
CA THR A 223 17.74 -3.64 6.99
C THR A 223 18.50 -4.92 7.31
N LYS A 224 19.60 -5.20 6.61
CA LYS A 224 20.52 -6.30 6.94
C LYS A 224 21.05 -6.20 8.37
N ARG A 225 21.53 -5.02 8.79
CA ARG A 225 22.04 -4.80 10.16
C ARG A 225 20.99 -5.07 11.22
N LEU A 226 19.72 -4.81 10.92
CA LEU A 226 18.60 -5.09 11.81
C LEU A 226 18.16 -6.56 11.79
N ARG A 227 18.69 -7.39 10.88
CA ARG A 227 18.34 -8.81 10.68
C ARG A 227 16.83 -9.07 10.63
N MET A 228 16.08 -8.12 10.07
CA MET A 228 14.63 -8.24 9.98
C MET A 228 14.26 -8.93 8.67
N GLU A 229 13.48 -10.00 8.75
CA GLU A 229 12.76 -10.53 7.58
C GLU A 229 11.71 -9.50 7.13
N ARG A 230 12.08 -8.64 6.19
CA ARG A 230 11.19 -7.59 5.70
C ARG A 230 11.44 -7.30 4.22
N GLY A 231 10.34 -7.09 3.50
CA GLY A 231 10.32 -6.41 2.21
C GLY A 231 10.47 -4.92 2.43
N LEU A 232 11.21 -4.28 1.56
CA LEU A 232 11.48 -2.86 1.57
C LEU A 232 11.40 -2.36 0.13
N VAL A 233 10.43 -1.49 -0.15
CA VAL A 233 10.44 -0.72 -1.40
C VAL A 233 11.64 0.22 -1.38
N VAL A 234 12.51 0.13 -2.39
CA VAL A 234 13.71 0.94 -2.54
C VAL A 234 13.66 1.63 -3.90
N ASP A 235 13.61 2.96 -3.89
CA ASP A 235 13.79 3.73 -5.12
C ASP A 235 15.21 3.51 -5.63
N GLY A 236 15.35 2.96 -6.84
CA GLY A 236 16.64 2.70 -7.44
C GLY A 236 17.39 4.00 -7.74
N ILE A 237 18.72 3.96 -7.63
CA ILE A 237 19.61 5.10 -7.90
C ILE A 237 19.48 5.60 -9.35
N SER A 238 19.01 4.74 -10.26
CA SER A 238 18.86 5.03 -11.71
C SER A 238 17.43 5.41 -12.14
N GLY A 239 16.48 5.54 -11.20
CA GLY A 239 15.08 5.86 -11.51
C GLY A 239 14.19 4.66 -11.83
N ASP A 240 14.76 3.46 -11.90
CA ASP A 240 14.04 2.18 -11.95
C ASP A 240 13.80 1.71 -10.51
N GLY A 241 12.57 1.86 -10.02
CA GLY A 241 12.17 1.39 -8.69
C GLY A 241 12.24 -0.14 -8.61
N PHE A 242 12.63 -0.65 -7.45
CA PHE A 242 12.59 -2.08 -7.16
C PHE A 242 12.17 -2.33 -5.72
N VAL A 243 11.63 -3.50 -5.46
CA VAL A 243 11.32 -3.94 -4.10
C VAL A 243 12.36 -4.94 -3.65
N SER A 244 13.13 -4.56 -2.63
CA SER A 244 14.16 -5.39 -2.04
C SER A 244 13.57 -6.19 -0.88
N ALA A 245 13.80 -7.50 -0.85
CA ALA A 245 13.47 -8.36 0.29
C ALA A 245 14.72 -8.99 0.87
N LEU A 246 14.76 -9.06 2.21
CA LEU A 246 15.86 -9.67 2.95
C LEU A 246 15.39 -10.94 3.67
N VAL A 247 16.11 -12.04 3.49
CA VAL A 247 15.95 -13.28 4.26
C VAL A 247 17.28 -13.58 4.97
N PRO A 248 17.33 -13.47 6.32
CA PRO A 248 18.51 -13.78 7.09
C PRO A 248 18.71 -15.30 7.18
N ASN A 249 19.95 -15.74 7.31
CA ASN A 249 20.31 -17.16 7.47
C ASN A 249 19.63 -18.08 6.43
N PHE A 250 19.83 -17.81 5.15
CA PHE A 250 19.11 -18.51 4.08
C PHE A 250 19.51 -20.01 3.92
N SER A 251 20.49 -20.49 4.68
CA SER A 251 20.84 -21.92 4.77
C SER A 251 19.80 -22.77 5.53
N GLY A 252 18.85 -22.14 6.22
CA GLY A 252 17.80 -22.82 6.96
C GLY A 252 18.10 -22.98 8.46
N PRO A 253 17.09 -23.38 9.25
CA PRO A 253 17.20 -23.46 10.71
C PRO A 253 17.75 -24.80 11.24
N ASN A 254 17.72 -25.86 10.43
CA ASN A 254 17.98 -27.24 10.89
C ASN A 254 19.46 -27.58 11.01
N ASN A 255 20.32 -26.76 10.44
CA ASN A 255 21.76 -27.00 10.36
C ASN A 255 22.54 -25.78 10.87
N PRO A 256 23.84 -25.94 11.20
CA PRO A 256 24.68 -24.81 11.59
C PRO A 256 24.62 -23.68 10.56
N SER A 257 24.39 -22.45 11.03
CA SER A 257 24.25 -21.29 10.17
C SER A 257 25.53 -20.99 9.38
N LEU A 258 25.38 -20.75 8.07
CA LEU A 258 26.46 -20.22 7.23
C LEU A 258 26.73 -18.72 7.50
N GLY A 259 25.82 -18.05 8.22
CA GLY A 259 25.87 -16.62 8.46
C GLY A 259 25.63 -15.80 7.18
N TRP A 260 24.97 -16.38 6.18
CA TRP A 260 24.66 -15.71 4.92
C TRP A 260 23.24 -15.19 4.91
N ASP A 261 23.09 -13.96 4.43
CA ASP A 261 21.82 -13.28 4.23
C ASP A 261 21.56 -13.15 2.73
N LEU A 262 20.33 -13.45 2.30
CA LEU A 262 19.89 -13.32 0.91
C LEU A 262 19.11 -12.02 0.75
N ILE A 263 19.53 -11.19 -0.20
CA ILE A 263 18.81 -9.99 -0.62
C ILE A 263 18.35 -10.20 -2.06
N VAL A 264 17.05 -10.09 -2.30
CA VAL A 264 16.45 -10.20 -3.63
C VAL A 264 15.83 -8.86 -4.01
N ARG A 265 16.02 -8.42 -5.25
CA ARG A 265 15.31 -7.27 -5.82
C ARG A 265 14.33 -7.76 -6.87
N VAL A 266 13.07 -7.46 -6.65
CA VAL A 266 12.02 -7.70 -7.64
C VAL A 266 11.80 -6.38 -8.38
N PRO A 267 11.82 -6.37 -9.73
CA PRO A 267 11.49 -5.16 -10.49
C PRO A 267 10.11 -4.67 -10.07
N GLU A 268 9.99 -3.36 -9.82
CA GLU A 268 8.70 -2.78 -9.48
C GLU A 268 7.78 -2.98 -10.68
N ARG A 269 6.80 -3.89 -10.55
CA ARG A 269 5.73 -3.99 -11.53
C ARG A 269 4.90 -2.74 -11.35
N SER A 270 5.05 -1.80 -12.28
CA SER A 270 4.28 -0.56 -12.30
C SER A 270 2.81 -0.88 -12.01
N PRO A 271 2.15 -0.17 -11.06
CA PRO A 271 0.74 -0.39 -10.72
C PRO A 271 -0.23 -0.24 -11.91
N ALA A 272 0.26 0.15 -13.09
CA ALA A 272 -0.45 0.12 -14.37
C ALA A 272 -0.71 -1.30 -14.93
N LEU A 273 0.00 -2.34 -14.46
CA LEU A 273 -0.13 -3.73 -14.93
C LEU A 273 -0.83 -4.67 -13.93
N ILE A 274 -1.09 -4.20 -12.70
CA ILE A 274 -2.19 -4.76 -11.93
C ILE A 274 -3.45 -4.23 -12.63
N ASP A 275 -4.15 -5.11 -13.32
CA ASP A 275 -5.44 -4.90 -14.00
C ASP A 275 -6.57 -4.58 -13.00
N ALA A 276 -6.33 -3.61 -12.13
CA ALA A 276 -7.28 -2.89 -11.30
C ALA A 276 -7.50 -1.47 -11.85
N THR A 277 -7.13 -1.23 -13.11
CA THR A 277 -7.39 0.00 -13.88
C THR A 277 -8.80 0.06 -14.46
N GLN A 278 -9.76 -0.62 -13.86
CA GLN A 278 -11.10 -0.02 -13.84
C GLN A 278 -11.13 0.88 -12.62
N PRO A 279 -11.41 2.19 -12.74
CA PRO A 279 -11.63 3.02 -11.57
C PRO A 279 -12.60 2.26 -10.68
N GLY A 280 -12.12 1.77 -9.54
CA GLY A 280 -12.88 0.83 -8.73
C GLY A 280 -14.27 1.38 -8.55
N TRP A 281 -15.29 0.54 -8.60
CA TRP A 281 -16.70 0.96 -8.52
C TRP A 281 -16.96 2.01 -7.42
N GLY A 282 -16.12 2.06 -6.37
CA GLY A 282 -16.04 3.12 -5.37
C GLY A 282 -15.84 4.56 -5.88
N VAL A 283 -15.00 4.83 -6.89
CA VAL A 283 -14.83 6.18 -7.48
C VAL A 283 -16.10 6.59 -8.23
N VAL A 284 -16.69 5.66 -8.98
CA VAL A 284 -17.95 5.87 -9.70
C VAL A 284 -19.11 6.09 -8.72
N LEU A 285 -19.21 5.28 -7.67
CA LEU A 285 -20.15 5.46 -6.56
C LEU A 285 -19.95 6.80 -5.85
N GLY A 286 -18.70 7.19 -5.58
CA GLY A 286 -18.37 8.46 -4.96
C GLY A 286 -18.86 9.63 -5.82
N LEU A 287 -18.57 9.62 -7.12
CA LEU A 287 -19.06 10.60 -8.09
C LEU A 287 -20.59 10.58 -8.19
N ALA A 288 -21.23 9.41 -8.17
CA ALA A 288 -22.67 9.27 -8.22
C ALA A 288 -23.35 9.84 -6.96
N ILE A 289 -22.78 9.63 -5.77
CA ILE A 289 -23.27 10.18 -4.50
C ILE A 289 -23.13 11.71 -4.50
N VAL A 290 -21.97 12.23 -4.91
CA VAL A 290 -21.73 13.68 -5.02
C VAL A 290 -22.68 14.32 -6.04
N GLY A 291 -22.85 13.70 -7.21
CA GLY A 291 -23.80 14.13 -8.23
C GLY A 291 -25.26 14.10 -7.75
N GLY A 292 -25.64 13.04 -7.03
CA GLY A 292 -26.96 12.92 -6.41
C GLY A 292 -27.20 14.02 -5.36
N MET A 293 -26.21 14.32 -4.53
CA MET A 293 -26.29 15.37 -3.51
C MET A 293 -26.42 16.76 -4.13
N LEU A 294 -25.70 17.04 -5.23
CA LEU A 294 -25.86 18.27 -6.03
C LEU A 294 -27.27 18.37 -6.64
N GLY A 295 -27.81 17.26 -7.15
CA GLY A 295 -29.17 17.19 -7.69
C GLY A 295 -30.23 17.51 -6.63
N ILE A 296 -30.08 16.99 -5.42
CA ILE A 296 -31.00 17.26 -4.29
C ILE A 296 -30.93 18.72 -3.86
N VAL A 297 -29.72 19.30 -3.72
CA VAL A 297 -29.55 20.72 -3.36
C VAL A 297 -30.13 21.63 -4.45
N TYR A 298 -29.92 21.31 -5.72
CA TYR A 298 -30.53 22.04 -6.84
C TYR A 298 -32.06 21.98 -6.77
N LEU A 299 -32.62 20.79 -6.52
CA LEU A 299 -34.07 20.60 -6.41
C LEU A 299 -34.66 21.41 -5.25
N VAL A 300 -34.09 21.31 -4.04
CA VAL A 300 -34.55 22.06 -2.86
C VAL A 300 -34.48 23.57 -3.11
N ASN A 301 -33.39 24.07 -3.69
CA ASN A 301 -33.27 25.50 -4.01
C ASN A 301 -34.26 25.95 -5.09
N PHE A 302 -34.54 25.09 -6.08
CA PHE A 302 -35.56 25.36 -7.09
C PHE A 302 -36.96 25.45 -6.49
N LEU A 303 -37.32 24.52 -5.59
CA LEU A 303 -38.60 24.55 -4.88
C LEU A 303 -38.74 25.82 -4.02
N LEU A 304 -37.72 26.13 -3.21
CA LEU A 304 -37.71 27.33 -2.36
C LEU A 304 -37.80 28.62 -3.18
N THR A 305 -37.00 28.74 -4.24
CA THR A 305 -37.02 29.93 -5.12
C THR A 305 -38.36 30.07 -5.82
N ARG A 306 -39.00 28.97 -6.23
CA ARG A 306 -40.31 28.99 -6.87
C ARG A 306 -41.43 29.37 -5.90
N CYS A 307 -41.40 28.90 -4.66
CA CYS A 307 -42.34 29.31 -3.62
C CYS A 307 -42.21 30.80 -3.31
N ILE A 308 -40.99 31.29 -3.11
CA ILE A 308 -40.74 32.71 -2.83
C ILE A 308 -41.12 33.58 -4.05
N ALA A 309 -40.82 33.13 -5.28
CA ALA A 309 -41.22 33.84 -6.50
C ALA A 309 -42.73 33.79 -6.78
N GLY A 310 -43.43 32.79 -6.27
CA GLY A 310 -44.90 32.71 -6.30
C GLY A 310 -45.52 33.71 -5.33
N LEU A 311 -44.99 33.77 -4.10
CA LEU A 311 -45.40 34.77 -3.10
C LEU A 311 -45.09 36.20 -3.55
N ALA A 312 -43.92 36.44 -4.14
CA ALA A 312 -43.54 37.75 -4.68
C ALA A 312 -44.45 38.21 -5.84
N ARG A 313 -44.93 37.27 -6.68
CA ARG A 313 -45.88 37.58 -7.76
C ARG A 313 -47.27 37.91 -7.23
N GLY A 314 -47.73 37.21 -6.19
CA GLY A 314 -49.00 37.53 -5.53
C GLY A 314 -49.02 38.94 -4.95
N VAL A 315 -47.88 39.42 -4.44
CA VAL A 315 -47.72 40.80 -3.94
C VAL A 315 -47.72 41.84 -5.08
N ASP A 316 -47.18 41.51 -6.25
CA ASP A 316 -47.14 42.41 -7.41
C ASP A 316 -48.52 42.54 -8.11
N ASP A 317 -49.29 41.44 -8.18
CA ASP A 317 -50.68 41.44 -8.66
C ASP A 317 -51.62 42.21 -7.71
N LEU A 318 -51.35 42.13 -6.40
CA LEU A 318 -52.02 42.95 -5.37
C LEU A 318 -51.72 44.45 -5.53
N ALA A 319 -50.50 44.82 -5.92
CA ALA A 319 -50.13 46.21 -6.18
C ALA A 319 -50.82 46.80 -7.43
N HIS A 320 -51.31 45.95 -8.35
CA HIS A 320 -51.99 46.34 -9.58
C HIS A 320 -53.53 46.15 -9.54
N GLY A 321 -54.08 45.76 -8.39
CA GLY A 321 -55.53 45.74 -8.14
C GLY A 321 -56.29 44.54 -8.72
N ILE A 322 -55.60 43.44 -9.04
CA ILE A 322 -56.24 42.22 -9.55
C ILE A 322 -56.48 41.25 -8.38
N VAL A 323 -57.74 40.90 -8.12
CA VAL A 323 -58.11 39.91 -7.10
C VAL A 323 -57.96 38.51 -7.70
N SER A 324 -56.86 37.83 -7.37
CA SER A 324 -56.69 36.41 -7.68
C SER A 324 -56.48 35.64 -6.37
N TYR A 325 -57.37 34.68 -6.08
CA TYR A 325 -57.25 33.82 -4.91
C TYR A 325 -56.00 32.93 -5.03
N PRO A 326 -55.11 32.87 -4.02
CA PRO A 326 -53.94 31.99 -4.07
C PRO A 326 -54.38 30.52 -4.09
N SER A 327 -53.77 29.70 -4.94
CA SER A 327 -54.03 28.26 -4.99
C SER A 327 -53.48 27.55 -3.74
N ASP A 328 -54.30 26.69 -3.12
CA ASP A 328 -54.06 25.84 -1.93
C ASP A 328 -52.90 24.84 -2.06
N ARG A 329 -51.67 25.32 -2.29
CA ARG A 329 -50.47 24.49 -2.14
C ARG A 329 -49.42 25.26 -1.35
N VAL A 330 -49.62 25.30 -0.03
CA VAL A 330 -48.66 25.82 0.94
C VAL A 330 -47.77 24.65 1.38
N SER A 331 -46.45 24.76 1.23
CA SER A 331 -45.51 23.68 1.54
C SER A 331 -44.56 23.96 2.72
N SER A 332 -44.75 25.06 3.46
CA SER A 332 -43.96 25.36 4.67
C SER A 332 -44.80 26.13 5.70
N GLN A 333 -44.53 25.87 6.97
CA GLN A 333 -45.09 26.55 8.14
C GLN A 333 -44.83 28.06 8.11
N GLU A 334 -43.71 28.49 7.52
CA GLU A 334 -43.35 29.92 7.39
C GLU A 334 -44.22 30.64 6.36
N ALA A 335 -44.62 29.94 5.29
CA ALA A 335 -45.51 30.48 4.27
C ALA A 335 -46.95 30.62 4.79
N GLU A 336 -47.37 29.71 5.68
CA GLU A 336 -48.64 29.80 6.40
C GLU A 336 -48.67 30.99 7.36
N GLN A 337 -47.61 31.19 8.16
CA GLN A 337 -47.48 32.35 9.04
C GLN A 337 -47.52 33.67 8.28
N LEU A 338 -46.85 33.75 7.13
CA LEU A 338 -46.84 34.96 6.31
C LEU A 338 -48.19 35.22 5.63
N SER A 339 -48.86 34.17 5.13
CA SER A 339 -50.21 34.27 4.56
C SER A 339 -51.23 34.73 5.60
N HIS A 340 -51.11 34.25 6.85
CA HIS A 340 -51.95 34.67 7.96
C HIS A 340 -51.72 36.15 8.31
N ALA A 341 -50.45 36.60 8.35
CA ALA A 341 -50.11 38.00 8.59
C ALA A 341 -50.64 38.94 7.48
N LEU A 342 -50.58 38.51 6.21
CA LEU A 342 -51.14 39.24 5.06
C LEU A 342 -52.67 39.35 5.12
N THR A 343 -53.35 38.26 5.51
CA THR A 343 -54.82 38.24 5.66
C THR A 343 -55.28 39.21 6.76
N LEU A 344 -54.52 39.31 7.86
CA LEU A 344 -54.79 40.28 8.94
C LEU A 344 -54.66 41.73 8.43
N LEU A 345 -53.58 42.05 7.71
CA LEU A 345 -53.39 43.40 7.13
C LEU A 345 -54.46 43.76 6.09
N GLN A 346 -54.90 42.80 5.28
CA GLN A 346 -55.99 42.98 4.32
C GLN A 346 -57.32 43.30 5.02
N THR A 347 -57.60 42.60 6.11
CA THR A 347 -58.83 42.80 6.88
C THR A 347 -58.84 44.19 7.53
N GLU A 348 -57.70 44.65 8.04
CA GLU A 348 -57.59 45.98 8.66
C GLU A 348 -57.72 47.13 7.64
N THR A 349 -57.08 47.01 6.47
CA THR A 349 -57.17 48.04 5.41
C THR A 349 -58.57 48.15 4.82
N LEU A 350 -59.27 47.04 4.62
CA LEU A 350 -60.66 47.03 4.15
C LEU A 350 -61.61 47.66 5.18
N ASN A 351 -61.43 47.37 6.47
CA ASN A 351 -62.23 47.97 7.53
C ASN A 351 -62.01 49.48 7.60
N ARG A 352 -60.75 49.94 7.52
CA ARG A 352 -60.42 51.38 7.52
C ARG A 352 -61.03 52.11 6.32
N ASN A 353 -61.04 51.50 5.13
CA ASN A 353 -61.69 52.08 3.95
C ASN A 353 -63.23 52.14 4.09
N ARG A 354 -63.85 51.13 4.72
CA ARG A 354 -65.30 51.14 5.00
C ARG A 354 -65.67 52.22 6.01
N GLU A 355 -64.85 52.44 7.03
CA GLU A 355 -65.05 53.52 8.00
C GLU A 355 -64.96 54.89 7.32
N LEU A 356 -63.97 55.10 6.46
CA LEU A 356 -63.82 56.33 5.67
C LEU A 356 -65.01 56.55 4.73
N ALA A 357 -65.50 55.50 4.07
CA ALA A 357 -66.68 55.59 3.20
C ALA A 357 -67.96 55.93 3.97
N ARG A 358 -68.12 55.40 5.19
CA ARG A 358 -69.23 55.74 6.09
C ARG A 358 -69.12 57.18 6.59
N ALA A 359 -67.92 57.66 6.91
CA ALA A 359 -67.68 59.05 7.29
C ALA A 359 -68.05 60.01 6.15
N ARG A 360 -67.61 59.73 4.92
CA ARG A 360 -67.98 60.53 3.73
C ARG A 360 -69.47 60.55 3.46
N ARG A 361 -70.17 59.41 3.57
CA ARG A 361 -71.63 59.39 3.42
C ARG A 361 -72.34 60.23 4.46
N LYS A 362 -71.86 60.22 5.72
CA LYS A 362 -72.42 61.08 6.77
C LYS A 362 -72.16 62.57 6.51
N GLU A 363 -71.00 62.92 5.95
CA GLU A 363 -70.71 64.31 5.52
C GLU A 363 -71.59 64.73 4.34
N GLU A 364 -71.81 63.86 3.36
CA GLU A 364 -72.70 64.11 2.21
C GLU A 364 -74.17 64.23 2.63
N GLU A 365 -74.64 63.38 3.57
CA GLU A 365 -75.99 63.50 4.13
C GLU A 365 -76.16 64.77 4.97
N ALA A 366 -75.12 65.19 5.71
CA ALA A 366 -75.12 66.46 6.44
C ALA A 366 -75.11 67.68 5.49
N GLN A 367 -74.40 67.61 4.36
CA GLN A 367 -74.42 68.65 3.33
C GLN A 367 -75.75 68.70 2.56
N ALA A 368 -76.35 67.55 2.25
CA ALA A 368 -77.64 67.48 1.57
C ALA A 368 -78.79 68.02 2.44
N ALA A 369 -78.72 67.87 3.76
CA ALA A 369 -79.68 68.45 4.70
C ALA A 369 -79.58 69.99 4.82
N GLN A 370 -78.52 70.61 4.31
CA GLN A 370 -78.27 72.06 4.40
C GLN A 370 -78.63 72.85 3.13
N MET A 371 -79.21 72.21 2.10
CA MET A 371 -79.50 72.80 0.79
C MET A 371 -81.03 73.11 0.62
N PRO A 372 -81.46 74.36 0.35
CA PRO A 372 -82.88 74.70 0.26
C PRO A 372 -83.51 74.27 -1.09
N PRO A 373 -84.82 73.92 -1.13
CA PRO A 373 -85.44 73.31 -2.31
C PRO A 373 -85.59 74.29 -3.50
N PRO A 374 -85.42 73.81 -4.75
CA PRO A 374 -85.47 74.65 -5.94
C PRO A 374 -86.90 75.03 -6.38
N LYS A 375 -87.08 76.30 -6.77
CA LYS A 375 -88.34 76.87 -7.30
C LYS A 375 -88.67 76.30 -8.70
N GLN A 376 -89.83 75.66 -8.86
CA GLN A 376 -90.41 75.33 -10.17
C GLN A 376 -91.09 76.55 -10.79
N ARG A 377 -90.77 76.86 -12.05
CA ARG A 377 -91.35 77.95 -12.84
C ARG A 377 -92.11 77.37 -14.04
N PHE A 378 -93.40 77.72 -14.11
CA PHE A 378 -94.37 77.44 -15.18
C PHE A 378 -93.88 77.84 -16.59
N LEU A 379 -94.24 77.07 -17.62
CA LEU A 379 -94.58 77.59 -18.95
C LEU A 379 -95.75 76.80 -19.58
N ARG A 380 -96.60 77.59 -20.24
CA ARG A 380 -97.92 77.34 -20.83
C ARG A 380 -97.84 77.00 -22.32
N SER A 381 -98.84 76.29 -22.82
CA SER A 381 -99.49 76.27 -24.17
C SER A 381 -99.71 74.82 -24.62
N ALA A 382 -100.89 74.38 -25.06
CA ALA A 382 -102.09 75.09 -25.51
C ALA A 382 -103.28 74.95 -24.54
#